data_AF-A0A5K0Z373-F1
#
_entry.id   AF-A0A5K0Z373-F1
#
_cell.length_a   1.000
_cell.length_b   1.000
_cell.length_c   1.000
_cell.angle_alpha   90.00
_cell.angle_beta   90.00
_cell.angle_gamma   90.00
#
_symmetry.space_group_name_H-M   'P 1'
#
loop_
_entity.id
_entity.type
_entity.pdbx_description
1 polymer ?
#
loop_
_entity_poly.entity_id
_entity_poly.type
_entity_poly.pdbx_seq_one_letter_code
_entity_poly.pdbx_strand_id
1 'polypeptide(L)'
;CAWNFSSENVPNGIGFGGRVNHFGLFLSASFDSGHSFQCSTFNSPCLSLETQIVPETIECWGVIVKDIQQLGKLEPVKGNVLQRFKEDRHMLNMVGLANSSE
;
A
#
# COMPACT_ATOMS: atom_id res chain seq x y z
N CYS A 1 5.98 -3.33 -0.04
CA CYS A 1 6.84 -2.91 1.09
C CYS A 1 6.32 -3.63 2.31
N ALA A 2 7.19 -4.21 3.14
CA ALA A 2 6.86 -5.08 4.29
C ALA A 2 6.56 -6.57 3.96
N TRP A 3 7.48 -7.22 3.22
CA TRP A 3 7.51 -8.68 3.13
C TRP A 3 7.72 -9.26 4.53
N ASN A 4 6.82 -10.13 5.00
CA ASN A 4 6.83 -10.76 6.34
C ASN A 4 6.69 -9.79 7.54
N PHE A 5 6.11 -8.61 7.37
CA PHE A 5 5.64 -7.82 8.51
C PHE A 5 4.15 -8.11 8.71
N SER A 6 3.83 -9.08 9.57
CA SER A 6 2.47 -9.35 10.01
C SER A 6 2.37 -8.94 11.47
N SER A 7 1.72 -7.80 11.72
CA SER A 7 1.24 -7.46 13.05
C SER A 7 -0.27 -7.64 13.05
N GLU A 8 -0.87 -8.12 14.15
CA GLU A 8 -2.33 -8.16 14.31
C GLU A 8 -2.99 -6.78 14.03
N ASN A 9 -2.21 -5.70 14.20
CA ASN A 9 -2.65 -4.32 13.99
C ASN A 9 -2.41 -3.77 12.58
N VAL A 10 -1.64 -4.47 11.73
CA VAL A 10 -1.29 -4.01 10.37
C VAL A 10 -1.58 -5.12 9.36
N PRO A 11 -2.73 -5.08 8.67
CA PRO A 11 -3.08 -6.10 7.70
C PRO A 11 -2.14 -6.04 6.50
N ASN A 12 -1.68 -7.21 6.07
CA ASN A 12 -0.77 -7.34 4.93
C ASN A 12 -1.54 -7.17 3.61
N GLY A 13 -1.53 -5.94 3.10
CA GLY A 13 -2.27 -5.56 1.90
C GLY A 13 -2.31 -4.06 1.70
N ILE A 14 -3.24 -3.61 0.86
CA ILE A 14 -3.46 -2.20 0.53
C ILE A 14 -4.89 -1.85 0.93
N GLY A 15 -5.05 -0.97 1.90
CA GLY A 15 -6.34 -0.47 2.37
C GLY A 15 -6.54 1.02 2.07
N PHE A 16 -7.75 1.40 1.67
CA PHE A 16 -8.14 2.78 1.39
C PHE A 16 -9.39 3.17 2.18
N GLY A 17 -9.25 4.21 3.01
CA GLY A 17 -10.35 4.78 3.81
C GLY A 17 -10.91 3.83 4.86
N GLY A 18 -11.45 4.36 5.95
CA GLY A 18 -11.93 3.56 7.08
C GLY A 18 -10.86 3.30 8.13
N ARG A 19 -10.96 2.15 8.81
CA ARG A 19 -10.07 1.76 9.92
C ARG A 19 -9.48 0.38 9.69
N VAL A 20 -8.45 0.02 10.45
CA VAL A 20 -7.89 -1.33 10.45
C VAL A 20 -9.01 -2.36 10.60
N ASN A 21 -8.98 -3.40 9.75
CA ASN A 21 -10.01 -4.46 9.63
C ASN A 21 -11.39 -4.01 9.12
N HIS A 22 -11.55 -2.75 8.73
CA HIS A 22 -12.78 -2.24 8.11
C HIS A 22 -12.45 -1.08 7.15
N PHE A 23 -11.74 -1.42 6.07
CA PHE A 23 -11.43 -0.45 5.03
C PHE A 23 -12.59 -0.32 4.03
N GLY A 24 -12.73 0.85 3.42
CA GLY A 24 -13.70 1.06 2.34
C GLY A 24 -13.37 0.23 1.10
N LEU A 25 -12.07 0.08 0.81
CA LEU A 25 -11.52 -0.87 -0.14
C LEU A 25 -10.25 -1.48 0.44
N PHE A 26 -10.12 -2.79 0.37
CA PHE A 26 -8.91 -3.52 0.75
C PHE A 26 -8.57 -4.57 -0.28
N LEU A 27 -7.28 -4.70 -0.59
CA LEU A 27 -6.71 -5.79 -1.37
C LEU A 27 -5.63 -6.48 -0.54
N SER A 28 -5.65 -7.80 -0.49
CA SER A 28 -4.59 -8.60 0.11
C SER A 28 -3.27 -8.39 -0.64
N ALA A 29 -2.14 -8.66 0.01
CA ALA A 29 -0.83 -8.57 -0.62
C ALA A 29 -0.62 -9.59 -1.77
N SER A 30 -1.43 -10.65 -1.82
CA SER A 30 -1.47 -11.61 -2.94
C SER A 30 -2.27 -11.10 -4.13
N PHE A 31 -3.01 -10.00 -3.99
CA PHE A 31 -3.83 -9.38 -5.04
C PHE A 31 -4.95 -10.28 -5.61
N ASP A 32 -5.25 -11.38 -4.93
CA ASP A 32 -6.26 -12.38 -5.33
C ASP A 32 -7.57 -12.25 -4.54
N SER A 33 -7.57 -11.42 -3.50
CA SER A 33 -8.68 -11.32 -2.56
C SER A 33 -8.72 -9.92 -1.95
N GLY A 34 -9.91 -9.52 -1.54
CA GLY A 34 -10.13 -8.21 -0.97
C GLY A 34 -11.55 -8.04 -0.47
N HIS A 35 -11.84 -6.84 0.03
CA HIS A 35 -13.21 -6.46 0.38
C HIS A 35 -13.48 -5.00 0.08
N SER A 36 -14.77 -4.68 -0.05
CA SER A 36 -15.27 -3.31 -0.01
C SER A 36 -16.39 -3.19 1.02
N PHE A 37 -16.33 -2.14 1.81
CA PHE A 37 -17.36 -1.78 2.78
C PHE A 37 -17.77 -0.33 2.60
N GLN A 38 -18.94 0.02 3.13
CA GLN A 38 -19.28 1.42 3.32
C GLN A 38 -18.27 2.06 4.28
N CYS A 39 -17.76 3.25 3.97
CA CYS A 39 -16.80 3.94 4.83
C CYS A 39 -17.10 5.45 4.92
N SER A 40 -16.78 6.03 6.08
CA SER A 40 -17.02 7.45 6.35
C SER A 40 -15.92 8.37 5.81
N THR A 41 -14.70 7.87 5.62
CA THR A 41 -13.56 8.69 5.12
C THR A 41 -13.87 9.36 3.79
N PHE A 42 -14.57 8.64 2.90
CA PHE A 42 -15.00 9.16 1.59
C PHE A 42 -16.52 9.25 1.47
N ASN A 43 -17.26 8.92 2.54
CA ASN A 43 -18.71 8.74 2.52
C ASN A 43 -19.18 7.82 1.36
N SER A 44 -18.40 6.77 1.08
CA SER A 44 -18.62 5.86 -0.04
C SER A 44 -19.47 4.66 0.38
N PRO A 45 -20.38 4.17 -0.48
CA PRO A 45 -21.03 2.88 -0.28
C PRO A 45 -20.05 1.71 -0.54
N CYS A 46 -20.53 0.47 -0.39
CA CYS A 46 -19.83 -0.69 -0.92
C CYS A 46 -19.70 -0.55 -2.45
N LEU A 47 -18.50 -0.76 -2.99
CA LEU A 47 -18.19 -0.54 -4.41
C LEU A 47 -18.53 -1.75 -5.29
N SER A 48 -18.83 -2.88 -4.68
CA SER A 48 -19.18 -4.15 -5.31
C SER A 48 -20.56 -4.64 -4.86
N LEU A 49 -21.14 -5.58 -5.60
CA LEU A 49 -22.42 -6.21 -5.24
C LEU A 49 -22.33 -6.93 -3.89
N GLU A 50 -21.24 -7.66 -3.70
CA GLU A 50 -20.91 -8.36 -2.46
C GLU A 50 -19.74 -7.68 -1.77
N THR A 51 -19.62 -7.83 -0.46
CA THR A 51 -18.53 -7.21 0.30
C THR A 51 -17.16 -7.84 0.01
N GLN A 52 -17.10 -9.14 -0.28
CA GLN A 52 -15.86 -9.82 -0.66
C GLN A 52 -15.63 -9.73 -2.17
N ILE A 53 -14.40 -9.44 -2.57
CA ILE A 53 -14.03 -9.30 -3.98
C ILE A 53 -12.82 -10.18 -4.32
N VAL A 54 -12.83 -10.69 -5.55
CA VAL A 54 -11.71 -11.41 -6.19
C VAL A 54 -11.39 -10.64 -7.47
N PRO A 55 -10.34 -9.80 -7.47
CA PRO A 55 -9.98 -9.03 -8.65
C PRO A 55 -9.51 -9.94 -9.79
N GLU A 56 -10.04 -9.73 -10.99
CA GLU A 56 -9.54 -10.40 -12.20
C GLU A 56 -8.32 -9.66 -12.79
N THR A 57 -8.37 -8.33 -12.78
CA THR A 57 -7.29 -7.47 -13.29
C THR A 57 -7.15 -6.25 -12.38
N ILE A 58 -5.90 -5.86 -12.10
CA ILE A 58 -5.57 -4.64 -11.35
C ILE A 58 -4.58 -3.82 -12.18
N GLU A 59 -4.93 -2.55 -12.43
CA GLU A 59 -4.10 -1.62 -13.19
C GLU A 59 -3.71 -0.42 -12.31
N CYS A 60 -2.48 0.05 -12.46
CA CYS A 60 -1.98 1.23 -11.75
C CYS A 60 -1.33 2.19 -12.75
N TRP A 61 -1.76 3.45 -12.73
CA TRP A 61 -1.37 4.47 -13.69
C TRP A 61 -0.57 5.58 -13.00
N GLY A 62 0.66 5.80 -13.46
CA GLY A 62 1.48 6.95 -13.04
C GLY A 62 1.12 8.19 -13.85
N VAL A 63 0.52 9.20 -13.23
CA VAL A 63 0.22 10.46 -13.90
C VAL A 63 1.47 11.35 -13.90
N ILE A 64 1.98 11.67 -15.09
CA ILE A 64 3.11 12.60 -15.27
C ILE A 64 2.55 13.96 -15.71
N VAL A 65 2.57 14.95 -14.82
CA VAL A 65 2.19 16.33 -15.16
C VAL A 65 3.38 16.98 -15.87
N LYS A 66 3.17 17.38 -17.14
CA LYS A 66 4.22 17.91 -18.03
C LYS A 66 4.92 19.16 -17.46
N ASP A 67 4.23 19.95 -16.64
CA ASP A 67 4.76 21.23 -16.13
C ASP A 67 5.83 21.09 -15.02
N ILE A 68 5.97 19.90 -14.41
CA ILE A 68 7.03 19.64 -13.42
C ILE A 68 8.41 19.57 -14.10
N GLN A 69 8.48 19.39 -15.43
CA GLN A 69 9.74 19.47 -16.17
C GLN A 69 10.31 20.91 -16.22
N GLN A 70 9.51 21.95 -15.97
CA GLN A 70 9.96 23.34 -15.94
C GLN A 70 10.34 23.81 -14.53
N LEU A 71 9.79 23.20 -13.47
CA LEU A 71 10.05 23.57 -12.08
C LEU A 71 11.28 22.82 -11.51
N GLY A 72 12.44 23.02 -12.14
CA GLY A 72 13.73 22.65 -11.59
C GLY A 72 14.13 21.20 -11.78
N LYS A 73 15.37 21.01 -12.21
CA LYS A 73 16.12 19.75 -12.33
C LYS A 73 16.28 19.03 -10.97
N LEU A 74 15.20 18.58 -10.37
CA LEU A 74 15.28 17.50 -9.40
C LEU A 74 15.40 16.23 -10.24
N GLU A 75 16.63 15.78 -10.49
CA GLU A 75 16.90 14.46 -11.04
C GLU A 75 15.98 13.47 -10.31
N PRO A 76 15.08 12.75 -11.02
CA PRO A 76 14.23 11.78 -10.38
C PRO A 76 15.14 10.83 -9.62
N VAL A 77 14.98 10.78 -8.29
CA VAL A 77 15.89 10.02 -7.41
C VAL A 77 16.01 8.61 -8.00
N LYS A 78 17.22 8.22 -8.39
CA LYS A 78 17.41 6.96 -9.12
C LYS A 78 17.05 5.77 -8.24
N GLY A 79 16.47 4.75 -8.85
CA GLY A 79 16.10 3.51 -8.18
C GLY A 79 14.70 3.49 -7.58
N ASN A 80 14.22 2.28 -7.30
CA ASN A 80 12.92 2.04 -6.69
C ASN A 80 12.93 2.39 -5.18
N VAL A 81 11.75 2.49 -4.58
CA VAL A 81 11.58 2.79 -3.15
C VAL A 81 12.44 1.85 -2.27
N LEU A 82 12.50 0.55 -2.60
CA LEU A 82 13.26 -0.42 -1.81
C LEU A 82 14.78 -0.20 -1.86
N GLN A 83 15.30 0.27 -2.98
CA GLN A 83 16.72 0.60 -3.14
C GLN A 83 17.09 1.84 -2.32
N ARG A 84 16.23 2.85 -2.32
CA ARG A 84 16.46 4.10 -1.57
C ARG A 84 16.51 3.88 -0.06
N PHE A 85 15.74 2.94 0.48
CA PHE A 85 15.71 2.60 1.92
C PHE A 85 16.52 1.33 2.26
N LYS A 86 17.53 0.97 1.46
CA LYS A 86 18.29 -0.27 1.69
C LYS A 86 19.10 -0.20 2.99
N GLU A 87 19.81 0.90 3.24
CA GLU A 87 20.66 1.09 4.42
C GLU A 87 19.84 1.14 5.71
N ASP A 88 18.75 1.91 5.74
CA ASP A 88 17.83 1.96 6.88
C ASP A 88 17.25 0.59 7.20
N ARG A 89 16.86 -0.19 6.17
CA ARG A 89 16.41 -1.58 6.38
C ARG A 89 17.53 -2.48 6.90
N HIS A 90 18.77 -2.30 6.46
CA HIS A 90 19.91 -3.06 6.98
C HIS A 90 20.18 -2.71 8.44
N MET A 91 20.08 -1.43 8.82
CA MET A 91 20.16 -1.01 10.22
C MET A 91 19.03 -1.59 11.06
N LEU A 92 17.77 -1.50 10.60
CA LEU A 92 16.62 -2.11 11.28
C LEU A 92 16.77 -3.64 11.43
N ASN A 93 17.36 -4.31 10.44
CA ASN A 93 17.71 -5.74 10.52
C ASN A 93 18.77 -6.00 11.60
N MET A 94 19.85 -5.22 11.64
CA MET A 94 20.92 -5.38 12.63
C MET A 94 20.46 -5.12 14.06
N VAL A 95 19.52 -4.20 14.27
CA VAL A 95 18.92 -3.88 15.58
C VAL A 95 17.80 -4.88 15.95
N GLY A 96 17.48 -5.86 15.08
CA GLY A 96 16.46 -6.87 15.32
C GLY A 96 15.02 -6.38 15.16
N LEU A 97 14.81 -5.12 14.78
CA LEU A 97 13.50 -4.48 14.63
C LEU A 97 12.85 -4.73 13.27
N ALA A 98 13.60 -5.21 12.29
CA ALA A 98 13.03 -5.50 10.98
C ALA A 98 12.14 -6.76 10.95
N ASN A 99 12.31 -7.66 11.92
CA ASN A 99 11.55 -8.90 12.07
C ASN A 99 10.84 -9.00 13.43
N SER A 100 10.67 -7.89 14.16
CA SER A 100 10.01 -7.89 15.47
C SER A 100 8.49 -8.04 15.29
N SER A 101 8.08 -9.26 15.01
CA SER A 101 6.72 -9.79 15.06
C SER A 101 6.86 -11.28 15.36
N GLU A 102 7.07 -11.60 16.63
CA GLU A 102 6.59 -12.87 17.19
C GLU A 102 5.08 -12.75 17.44
#